data_AF-A0A7J2JIN2-F1
#
_entry.id   AF-A0A7J2JIN2-F1
#
_cell.length_a   1.000
_cell.length_b   1.000
_cell.length_c   1.000
_cell.angle_alpha   90.00
_cell.angle_beta   90.00
_cell.angle_gamma   90.00
#
_symmetry.space_group_name_H-M   'P 1'
#
loop_
_entity.id
_entity.type
_entity.pdbx_description
1 polymer ?
#
loop_
_entity_poly.entity_id
_entity_poly.type
_entity_poly.pdbx_seq_one_letter_code
_entity_poly.pdbx_strand_id
1 'polypeptide(L)'
;MSSMPMCSSVKGKVCHALYETVLFLSFSRRGKMEFVKLYVLHLRQCDPSKCTALRLAKSKLIHLVNKLSDLPGGSVVLFPHPFADVVLAPMDRELIISRGLSAIDCS
;
A
#
# COMPACT_ATOMS: atom_id res chain seq x y z
N MET A 1 -19.46 0.29 12.54
CA MET A 1 -18.19 0.10 13.27
C MET A 1 -17.47 -1.09 12.65
N SER A 2 -16.76 -0.89 11.55
CA SER A 2 -15.84 -1.91 11.01
C SER A 2 -14.46 -1.59 11.56
N SER A 3 -14.09 -2.24 12.66
CA SER A 3 -12.76 -2.17 13.24
C SER A 3 -11.73 -2.59 12.19
N MET A 4 -10.82 -1.68 11.84
CA MET A 4 -9.67 -2.02 11.01
C MET A 4 -8.84 -3.06 11.75
N PRO A 5 -8.36 -4.14 11.09
CA PRO A 5 -7.45 -5.07 11.72
C PRO A 5 -6.10 -4.36 11.89
N MET A 6 -5.82 -3.86 13.09
CA MET A 6 -4.48 -3.39 13.46
C MET A 6 -3.54 -4.60 13.45
N CYS A 7 -2.80 -4.78 12.36
CA CYS A 7 -1.75 -5.78 12.30
C CYS A 7 -0.53 -5.23 13.06
N SER A 8 -0.36 -5.66 14.31
CA SER A 8 0.69 -5.21 15.24
C SER A 8 2.13 -5.62 14.88
N SER A 9 2.40 -6.00 13.62
CA SER A 9 3.67 -6.61 13.24
C SER A 9 3.99 -6.41 11.75
N VAL A 10 4.10 -5.14 11.34
CA VAL A 10 4.60 -4.73 10.01
C VAL A 10 6.11 -4.47 10.12
N LYS A 11 6.95 -5.52 10.03
CA LYS A 11 8.42 -5.40 10.05
C LYS A 11 8.98 -5.41 8.63
N GLY A 12 8.80 -4.29 7.91
CA GLY A 12 9.40 -4.06 6.59
C GLY A 12 9.26 -2.58 6.20
N LYS A 13 10.36 -1.91 5.82
CA LYS A 13 10.39 -0.45 5.60
C LYS A 13 9.36 0.02 4.56
N VAL A 14 9.23 -0.72 3.45
CA VAL A 14 8.28 -0.43 2.37
C VAL A 14 6.84 -0.58 2.86
N CYS A 15 6.52 -1.72 3.46
CA CYS A 15 5.17 -2.02 3.93
C CYS A 15 4.72 -1.16 5.11
N HIS A 16 5.64 -0.70 5.96
CA HIS A 16 5.33 0.26 7.03
C HIS A 16 4.94 1.62 6.44
N ALA A 17 5.70 2.12 5.47
CA ALA A 17 5.35 3.35 4.76
C ALA A 17 4.00 3.23 4.03
N LEU A 18 3.71 2.07 3.44
CA LEU A 18 2.39 1.82 2.83
C LEU A 18 1.26 1.84 3.85
N TYR A 19 1.44 1.22 5.01
CA TYR A 19 0.42 1.18 6.04
C TYR A 19 0.13 2.59 6.60
N GLU A 20 1.18 3.35 6.93
CA GLU A 20 1.05 4.75 7.38
C GLU A 20 0.39 5.62 6.31
N THR A 21 0.78 5.46 5.04
CA THR A 21 0.19 6.20 3.91
C THR A 21 -1.29 5.85 3.75
N VAL A 22 -1.65 4.57 3.81
CA VAL A 22 -3.06 4.13 3.72
C VAL A 22 -3.87 4.64 4.90
N LEU A 23 -3.37 4.54 6.13
CA LEU A 23 -4.03 5.10 7.32
C LEU A 23 -4.26 6.60 7.18
N PHE A 24 -3.23 7.34 6.78
CA PHE A 24 -3.30 8.78 6.55
C PHE A 24 -4.33 9.13 5.47
N LEU A 25 -4.36 8.39 4.36
CA LEU A 25 -5.31 8.63 3.27
C LEU A 25 -6.74 8.23 3.64
N SER A 26 -6.91 7.14 4.39
CA SER A 26 -8.21 6.67 4.85
C SER A 26 -8.79 7.54 5.98
N PHE A 27 -7.97 8.25 6.75
CA PHE A 27 -8.40 9.07 7.88
C PHE A 27 -8.41 10.57 7.53
N SER A 28 -9.51 11.05 6.93
CA SER A 28 -9.71 12.49 6.72
C SER A 28 -10.03 13.21 8.03
N ARG A 29 -9.47 14.42 8.25
CA ARG A 29 -9.81 15.31 9.40
C ARG A 29 -11.30 15.63 9.55
N ARG A 30 -12.12 15.33 8.53
CA ARG A 30 -13.59 15.46 8.55
C ARG A 30 -14.35 14.19 8.99
N GLY A 31 -13.66 13.17 9.50
CA GLY A 31 -14.31 11.95 10.01
C GLY A 31 -14.86 11.01 8.94
N LYS A 32 -14.51 11.21 7.67
CA LYS A 32 -14.96 10.38 6.54
C LYS A 32 -13.91 9.30 6.24
N MET A 33 -14.28 8.04 6.47
CA MET A 33 -13.42 6.89 6.19
C MET A 33 -13.61 6.46 4.74
N GLU A 34 -12.60 6.70 3.90
CA GLU A 34 -12.60 6.29 2.50
C GLU A 34 -11.67 5.09 2.31
N PHE A 35 -12.14 4.09 1.57
CA PHE A 35 -11.40 2.85 1.36
C PHE A 35 -10.40 3.02 0.21
N VAL A 36 -9.11 2.84 0.49
CA VAL A 36 -8.06 2.87 -0.53
C VAL A 36 -7.77 1.44 -0.97
N LYS A 37 -7.84 1.18 -2.27
CA LYS A 37 -7.39 -0.10 -2.83
C LYS A 37 -5.88 -0.08 -2.95
N LEU A 38 -5.20 -0.88 -2.12
CA LEU A 38 -3.75 -1.03 -2.13
C LEU A 38 -3.35 -2.30 -2.89
N TYR A 39 -2.57 -2.15 -3.95
CA TYR A 39 -2.00 -3.22 -4.75
C TYR A 39 -0.51 -3.33 -4.48
N VAL A 40 0.00 -4.53 -4.24
CA VAL A 40 1.43 -4.74 -4.03
C VAL A 40 1.94 -5.78 -5.01
N LEU A 41 2.87 -5.36 -5.87
CA LEU A 41 3.62 -6.27 -6.73
C LEU A 41 4.68 -7.00 -5.90
N HIS A 42 4.52 -8.31 -5.81
CA HIS A 42 5.45 -9.20 -5.13
C HIS A 42 6.18 -10.08 -6.14
N LEU A 43 7.48 -9.79 -6.32
CA LEU A 43 8.36 -10.46 -7.28
C LEU A 43 8.86 -11.84 -6.80
N ARG A 44 8.45 -12.32 -5.62
CA ARG A 44 8.87 -13.61 -5.03
C ARG A 44 10.38 -13.78 -4.83
N GLN A 45 11.12 -12.66 -4.75
CA GLN A 45 12.57 -12.64 -4.54
C GLN A 45 12.96 -12.58 -3.06
N CYS A 46 12.00 -12.72 -2.14
CA CYS A 46 12.20 -12.60 -0.70
C CYS A 46 11.75 -13.89 0.02
N ASP A 47 12.36 -14.16 1.18
CA ASP A 47 11.92 -15.21 2.10
C ASP A 47 10.42 -15.05 2.45
N PRO A 48 9.56 -16.03 2.11
CA PRO A 48 8.12 -15.89 2.32
C PRO A 48 7.73 -15.84 3.82
N SER A 49 8.59 -16.35 4.70
CA SER A 49 8.41 -16.28 6.16
C SER A 49 8.62 -14.86 6.72
N LYS A 50 9.38 -14.01 6.01
CA LYS A 50 9.70 -12.64 6.41
C LYS A 50 8.98 -11.59 5.57
N CYS A 51 8.41 -11.96 4.43
CA CYS A 51 7.76 -11.03 3.51
C CYS A 51 6.55 -10.35 4.15
N THR A 52 6.62 -9.02 4.23
CA THR A 52 5.55 -8.22 4.85
C THR A 52 4.32 -8.12 3.93
N ALA A 53 4.51 -8.06 2.61
CA ALA A 53 3.41 -8.08 1.65
C ALA A 53 2.55 -9.36 1.80
N LEU A 54 3.18 -10.54 1.92
CA LEU A 54 2.44 -11.79 2.15
C LEU A 54 1.65 -11.78 3.47
N ARG A 55 2.16 -11.14 4.52
CA ARG A 55 1.44 -11.01 5.80
C ARG A 55 0.23 -10.09 5.67
N LEU A 56 0.38 -8.94 5.01
CA LEU A 56 -0.72 -8.01 4.76
C LEU A 56 -1.80 -8.61 3.85
N ALA A 57 -1.40 -9.41 2.86
CA ALA A 57 -2.31 -10.13 1.97
C ALA A 57 -3.16 -11.16 2.74
N LYS A 58 -2.54 -11.92 3.66
CA LYS A 58 -3.28 -12.84 4.55
C LYS A 58 -4.31 -12.12 5.41
N SER A 59 -4.03 -10.89 5.83
CA SER A 59 -4.94 -10.03 6.59
C SER A 59 -5.98 -9.31 5.72
N LYS A 60 -6.03 -9.55 4.41
CA LYS A 60 -6.93 -8.89 3.43
C LYS A 60 -6.82 -7.36 3.41
N LEU A 61 -5.66 -6.82 3.79
CA LEU A 61 -5.38 -5.38 3.77
C LEU A 61 -4.88 -4.90 2.41
N ILE A 62 -4.39 -5.81 1.56
CA ILE A 62 -3.84 -5.51 0.25
C ILE A 62 -4.29 -6.52 -0.81
N HIS A 63 -4.25 -6.08 -2.06
CA HIS A 63 -4.31 -6.92 -3.25
C HIS A 63 -2.89 -7.28 -3.68
N LEU A 64 -2.47 -8.52 -3.40
CA LEU A 64 -1.16 -9.00 -3.84
C LEU A 64 -1.21 -9.35 -5.32
N VAL A 65 -0.30 -8.82 -6.12
CA VAL A 65 -0.15 -9.17 -7.54
C VAL A 65 1.25 -9.69 -7.83
N ASN A 66 1.39 -10.50 -8.87
CA ASN A 66 2.66 -11.13 -9.23
C ASN A 66 3.22 -10.68 -10.57
N LYS A 67 2.44 -9.95 -11.38
CA LYS A 67 2.87 -9.37 -12.65
C LYS A 67 2.57 -7.88 -12.66
N LEU A 68 3.42 -7.11 -13.34
CA LEU A 68 3.22 -5.68 -13.51
C LEU A 68 1.91 -5.38 -14.27
N SER A 69 1.52 -6.24 -15.20
CA SER A 69 0.27 -6.17 -15.97
C SER A 69 -1.00 -6.27 -15.12
N ASP A 70 -0.89 -6.81 -13.91
CA ASP A 70 -2.03 -7.01 -13.00
C ASP A 70 -2.25 -5.77 -12.12
N LEU A 71 -1.35 -4.78 -12.18
CA LEU A 71 -1.55 -3.51 -11.52
C LEU A 71 -2.62 -2.68 -12.26
N PRO A 72 -3.49 -1.97 -11.53
CA PRO A 72 -4.47 -1.09 -12.15
C PRO A 72 -3.79 0.04 -12.92
N GLY A 73 -4.15 0.18 -14.19
CA GLY A 73 -3.73 1.30 -15.02
C GLY A 73 -4.14 2.65 -14.42
N GLY A 74 -3.20 3.59 -14.37
CA GLY A 74 -3.42 4.93 -13.81
C GLY A 74 -3.33 5.02 -12.28
N SER A 75 -3.07 3.92 -11.58
CA SER A 75 -2.80 3.94 -10.13
C SER A 75 -1.52 4.71 -9.80
N VAL A 76 -1.48 5.30 -8.60
CA VAL A 76 -0.25 5.92 -8.10
C VAL A 76 0.73 4.83 -7.72
N VAL A 77 1.93 4.86 -8.28
CA VAL A 77 2.96 3.87 -7.96
C VAL A 77 3.91 4.43 -6.92
N LEU A 78 3.98 3.76 -5.78
CA LEU A 78 5.00 3.97 -4.76
C LEU A 78 6.24 3.17 -5.12
N PHE A 79 7.31 3.91 -5.42
CA PHE A 79 8.65 3.36 -5.61
C PHE A 79 9.46 3.58 -4.33
N PRO A 80 9.91 2.53 -3.63
CA PRO A 80 10.57 2.65 -2.32
C PRO A 80 12.02 3.15 -2.37
N HIS A 81 12.39 3.88 -3.43
CA HIS A 81 13.77 4.31 -3.67
C HIS A 81 14.05 5.66 -2.99
N PRO A 82 15.22 5.83 -2.35
CA PRO A 82 15.59 7.06 -1.64
C PRO A 82 15.77 8.30 -2.54
N PHE A 83 15.65 8.16 -3.87
CA PHE A 83 15.82 9.23 -4.85
C PHE A 83 14.55 9.47 -5.68
N ALA A 84 13.36 9.17 -5.14
CA ALA A 84 12.14 9.57 -5.82
C ALA A 84 12.03 11.11 -5.82
N ASP A 85 12.02 11.72 -7.01
CA ASP A 85 11.90 13.17 -7.18
C ASP A 85 10.51 13.72 -6.78
N VAL A 86 9.54 12.81 -6.60
CA VAL A 86 8.14 13.14 -6.31
C VAL A 86 7.73 12.51 -4.97
N VAL A 87 7.24 13.35 -4.06
CA VAL A 87 6.72 12.95 -2.75
C VAL A 87 5.19 12.96 -2.80
N LEU A 88 4.58 11.95 -2.18
CA LEU A 88 3.13 11.91 -1.97
C LEU A 88 2.66 13.08 -1.10
N ALA A 89 1.71 13.85 -1.61
CA ALA A 89 1.09 14.96 -0.91
C ALA A 89 -0.36 14.62 -0.52
N PRO A 90 -0.93 15.28 0.50
CA PRO A 90 -2.35 15.11 0.85
C PRO A 90 -3.32 15.43 -0.30
N MET A 91 -2.89 16.24 -1.26
CA MET A 91 -3.69 16.61 -2.45
C MET A 91 -3.87 15.42 -3.42
N ASP A 92 -2.98 14.43 -3.40
CA ASP A 92 -3.06 13.24 -4.26
C ASP A 92 -4.17 12.27 -3.81
N ARG A 93 -4.80 12.53 -2.66
CA ARG A 93 -5.78 11.66 -2.02
C ARG A 93 -6.93 11.27 -2.94
N GLU A 94 -7.54 12.22 -3.64
CA GLU A 94 -8.68 11.93 -4.54
C GLU A 94 -8.27 11.03 -5.71
N LEU A 95 -7.06 11.24 -6.23
CA LEU A 95 -6.50 10.42 -7.28
C LEU A 95 -6.21 8.99 -6.78
N ILE A 96 -5.67 8.85 -5.57
CA ILE A 96 -5.39 7.54 -4.97
C ILE A 96 -6.67 6.78 -4.62
N ILE A 97 -7.70 7.46 -4.11
CA ILE A 97 -8.99 6.81 -3.82
C ILE A 97 -9.66 6.34 -5.10
N SER A 98 -9.62 7.14 -6.17
CA SER A 98 -10.27 6.81 -7.44
C SER A 98 -9.51 5.76 -8.25
N ARG A 99 -8.18 5.81 -8.28
CA ARG A 99 -7.33 4.96 -9.15
C ARG A 99 -6.60 3.84 -8.41
N GLY A 100 -6.56 3.89 -7.08
CA GLY A 100 -5.80 2.97 -6.25
C GLY A 100 -4.34 3.39 -6.06
N LEU A 101 -3.72 2.75 -5.06
CA LEU A 101 -2.30 2.88 -4.74
C LEU A 101 -1.62 1.56 -5.08
N SER A 102 -0.57 1.61 -5.87
CA SER A 102 0.25 0.48 -6.24
C SER A 102 1.61 0.60 -5.59
N ALA A 103 2.17 -0.48 -5.09
CA ALA A 103 3.51 -0.50 -4.51
C ALA A 103 4.32 -1.64 -5.09
N ILE A 104 5.60 -1.41 -5.30
CA ILE A 104 6.53 -2.43 -5.77
C ILE A 104 7.40 -2.83 -4.60
N ASP A 105 7.21 -4.06 -4.09
CA ASP A 105 7.99 -4.62 -2.99
C ASP A 105 9.23 -5.31 -3.58
N CYS A 106 10.29 -4.53 -3.79
CA CYS A 106 11.63 -5.04 -4.08
C CYS A 106 12.44 -5.05 -2.79
N SER A 107 12.93 -6.23 -2.40
CA SER A 107 13.87 -6.44 -1.30
C SER A 107 15.31 -6.28 -1.77
#